data_AF-A0A949XWG7-F1
#
_entry.id   AF-A0A949XWG7-F1
#
_cell.length_a   1.000
_cell.length_b   1.000
_cell.length_c   1.000
_cell.angle_alpha   90.00
_cell.angle_beta   90.00
_cell.angle_gamma   90.00
#
_symmetry.space_group_name_H-M   'P 1'
#
loop_
_entity.id
_entity.type
_entity.pdbx_description
1 polymer ?
#
loop_
_entity_poly.entity_id
_entity_poly.type
_entity_poly.pdbx_seq_one_letter_code
_entity_poly.pdbx_strand_id
1 'polypeptide(L)'
;MSTTSTSIGRTCPFVGPRPFQIGEPLFGRDREVPKLLDLVIAERIVLLFSPSGAGKTSLIQAGLIPALREEGFHDLPVIRVGLPPSAKAKPAAEVRPNRYVQSVLASLTVQPPEGTDERAVPLTDPGDSLEPALRRCAEALTSQGDGRRPRLVLIFDQFEEILTTDPTDRAAKGVFFDQLGAALKNPALQGRRI
;
A
#
# COMPACT_ATOMS: atom_id res chain seq x y z
N MET A 1 26.49 49.84 4.47
CA MET A 1 25.89 49.28 3.24
C MET A 1 26.13 47.79 3.27
N SER A 2 25.14 47.00 3.70
CA SER A 2 25.25 45.53 3.80
C SER A 2 24.29 44.90 2.81
N THR A 3 24.81 44.19 1.82
CA THR A 3 24.03 43.41 0.85
C THR A 3 23.86 41.99 1.37
N THR A 4 22.64 41.64 1.77
CA THR A 4 22.28 40.26 2.14
C THR A 4 22.00 39.47 0.86
N SER A 5 22.93 38.61 0.46
CA SER A 5 22.73 37.63 -0.61
C SER A 5 21.79 36.53 -0.11
N THR A 6 20.59 36.45 -0.66
CA THR A 6 19.65 35.35 -0.42
C THR A 6 20.00 34.21 -1.36
N SER A 7 20.65 33.17 -0.86
CA SER A 7 20.90 31.95 -1.62
C SER A 7 19.60 31.15 -1.75
N ILE A 8 18.94 31.24 -2.90
CA ILE A 8 17.88 30.31 -3.28
C ILE A 8 18.53 28.94 -3.45
N GLY A 9 18.39 28.06 -2.45
CA GLY A 9 18.85 26.67 -2.54
C GLY A 9 18.10 25.98 -3.67
N ARG A 10 18.76 25.80 -4.82
CA ARG A 10 18.23 24.99 -5.92
C ARG A 10 18.31 23.53 -5.48
N THR A 11 17.23 23.01 -4.93
CA THR A 11 17.03 21.56 -4.77
C THR A 11 17.05 20.94 -6.17
N CYS A 12 17.99 20.03 -6.40
CA CYS A 12 18.09 19.34 -7.68
C CYS A 12 16.79 18.53 -7.90
N PRO A 13 16.05 18.73 -9.02
CA PRO A 13 14.75 18.09 -9.22
C PRO A 13 14.85 16.57 -9.46
N PHE A 14 16.05 16.05 -9.67
CA PHE A 14 16.31 14.63 -9.90
C PHE A 14 16.79 13.96 -8.61
N VAL A 15 15.99 13.03 -8.11
CA VAL A 15 16.19 12.36 -6.82
C VAL A 15 17.18 11.19 -6.85
N GLY A 16 17.81 10.92 -8.01
CA GLY A 16 18.68 9.76 -8.22
C GLY A 16 17.87 8.47 -8.46
N PRO A 17 18.42 7.27 -8.14
CA PRO A 17 17.77 5.99 -8.43
C PRO A 17 16.61 5.64 -7.49
N ARG A 18 16.35 6.44 -6.45
CA ARG A 18 15.21 6.21 -5.57
C ARG A 18 13.91 6.60 -6.27
N PRO A 19 12.78 5.95 -5.93
CA PRO A 19 11.49 6.42 -6.42
C PRO A 19 11.16 7.84 -5.91
N PHE A 20 10.52 8.64 -6.76
CA PHE A 20 9.82 9.87 -6.33
C PHE A 20 8.72 9.53 -5.32
N GLN A 21 8.62 10.33 -4.26
CA GLN A 21 7.68 10.19 -3.15
C GLN A 21 6.48 11.14 -3.31
N ILE A 22 5.47 10.96 -2.44
CA ILE A 22 4.33 11.87 -2.34
C ILE A 22 4.83 13.30 -2.10
N GLY A 23 4.34 14.26 -2.88
CA GLY A 23 4.72 15.67 -2.79
C GLY A 23 5.95 16.05 -3.62
N GLU A 24 6.64 15.09 -4.24
CA GLU A 24 7.75 15.37 -5.17
C GLU A 24 7.25 15.51 -6.62
N PRO A 25 7.83 16.40 -7.44
CA PRO A 25 7.36 16.63 -8.80
C PRO A 25 7.71 15.45 -9.72
N LEU A 26 6.69 14.82 -10.30
CA LEU A 26 6.81 13.75 -11.29
C LEU A 26 6.63 14.32 -12.71
N PHE A 27 7.71 14.36 -13.49
CA PHE A 27 7.68 14.96 -14.84
C PHE A 27 7.32 13.96 -15.94
N GLY A 28 6.59 14.43 -16.96
CA GLY A 28 6.33 13.68 -18.19
C GLY A 28 5.35 12.52 -18.03
N ARG A 29 4.56 12.52 -16.95
CA ARG A 29 3.57 11.48 -16.63
C ARG A 29 2.12 11.94 -16.68
N ASP A 30 1.87 13.07 -17.35
CA ASP A 30 0.59 13.76 -17.40
C ASP A 30 -0.52 12.94 -18.07
N ARG A 31 -0.17 11.88 -18.82
CA ARG A 31 -1.12 10.96 -19.46
C ARG A 31 -1.24 9.62 -18.74
N GLU A 32 -0.17 9.10 -18.15
CA GLU A 32 -0.24 7.80 -17.46
C GLU A 32 -1.00 7.87 -16.14
N VAL A 33 -0.86 8.97 -15.37
CA VAL A 33 -1.54 9.10 -14.06
C VAL A 33 -3.07 9.12 -14.21
N PRO A 34 -3.68 9.99 -15.03
CA PRO A 34 -5.14 10.01 -15.18
C PRO A 34 -5.68 8.70 -15.74
N LYS A 35 -5.00 8.12 -16.73
CA LYS A 35 -5.42 6.83 -17.32
C LYS A 35 -5.39 5.70 -16.29
N LEU A 36 -4.38 5.66 -15.43
CA LEU A 36 -4.29 4.65 -14.37
C LEU A 36 -5.34 4.90 -13.29
N LEU A 37 -5.59 6.16 -12.93
CA LEU A 37 -6.65 6.54 -12.00
C LEU A 37 -8.03 6.07 -12.50
N ASP A 38 -8.37 6.37 -13.75
CA ASP A 38 -9.64 5.95 -14.37
C ASP A 38 -9.82 4.42 -14.31
N LEU A 39 -8.74 3.67 -14.58
CA LEU A 39 -8.75 2.22 -14.47
C LEU A 39 -8.97 1.74 -13.03
N VAL A 40 -8.32 2.35 -12.03
CA VAL A 40 -8.53 1.98 -10.62
C VAL A 40 -9.93 2.32 -10.14
N ILE A 41 -10.54 3.40 -10.66
CA ILE A 41 -11.93 3.76 -10.34
C ILE A 41 -12.92 2.76 -10.96
N ALA A 42 -12.68 2.37 -12.22
CA ALA A 42 -13.56 1.48 -12.96
C ALA A 42 -13.44 0.01 -12.53
N GLU A 43 -12.21 -0.44 -12.27
CA GLU A 43 -11.87 -1.85 -12.08
C GLU A 43 -11.47 -2.18 -10.64
N ARG A 44 -11.84 -3.38 -10.19
CA ARG A 44 -11.52 -3.84 -8.83
C ARG A 44 -10.06 -4.27 -8.66
N ILE A 45 -9.43 -4.70 -9.74
CA ILE A 45 -8.07 -5.22 -9.77
C ILE A 45 -7.40 -4.64 -11.01
N VAL A 46 -6.31 -3.93 -10.81
CA VAL A 46 -5.49 -3.38 -11.89
C VAL A 46 -4.07 -3.92 -11.75
N LEU A 47 -3.55 -4.51 -12.82
CA LEU A 47 -2.16 -4.97 -12.89
C LEU A 47 -1.34 -3.96 -13.68
N LEU A 48 -0.43 -3.27 -13.00
CA LEU A 48 0.55 -2.39 -13.63
C LEU A 48 1.86 -3.15 -13.87
N PHE A 49 2.25 -3.31 -15.14
CA PHE A 49 3.53 -3.93 -15.52
C PHE A 49 4.35 -3.01 -16.41
N SER A 50 5.68 -3.08 -16.27
CA SER A 50 6.65 -2.39 -17.11
C SER A 50 8.05 -2.96 -16.87
N PRO A 51 9.06 -2.62 -17.69
CA PRO A 51 10.45 -2.97 -17.41
C PRO A 51 10.93 -2.48 -16.03
N SER A 52 11.95 -3.15 -15.49
CA SER A 52 12.62 -2.67 -14.27
C SER A 52 13.21 -1.28 -14.51
N GLY A 53 13.13 -0.40 -13.51
CA GLY A 53 13.64 0.97 -13.62
C GLY A 53 12.78 1.95 -14.42
N ALA A 54 11.64 1.54 -14.99
CA ALA A 54 10.73 2.44 -15.72
C ALA A 54 9.96 3.44 -14.83
N GLY A 55 10.18 3.40 -13.50
CA GLY A 55 9.57 4.33 -12.55
C GLY A 55 8.16 3.97 -12.08
N LYS A 56 7.77 2.68 -12.04
CA LYS A 56 6.44 2.25 -11.55
C LYS A 56 6.16 2.74 -10.14
N THR A 57 7.08 2.49 -9.21
CA THR A 57 6.94 2.91 -7.83
C THR A 57 6.83 4.43 -7.72
N SER A 58 7.56 5.18 -8.56
CA SER A 58 7.42 6.64 -8.64
C SER A 58 6.07 7.10 -9.18
N LEU A 59 5.57 6.45 -10.24
CA LEU A 59 4.25 6.72 -10.79
C LEU A 59 3.16 6.47 -9.74
N ILE A 60 3.29 5.40 -8.97
CA ILE A 60 2.37 5.05 -7.89
C ILE A 60 2.46 6.10 -6.76
N GLN A 61 3.66 6.34 -6.23
CA GLN A 61 3.85 7.16 -5.03
C GLN A 61 3.67 8.65 -5.29
N ALA A 62 4.28 9.21 -6.33
CA ALA A 62 4.23 10.63 -6.61
C ALA A 62 3.03 11.05 -7.48
N GLY A 63 2.40 10.11 -8.19
CA GLY A 63 1.30 10.40 -9.11
C GLY A 63 -0.04 9.83 -8.66
N LEU A 64 -0.16 8.50 -8.65
CA LEU A 64 -1.43 7.81 -8.45
C LEU A 64 -1.99 7.98 -7.03
N ILE A 65 -1.17 7.82 -5.98
CA ILE A 65 -1.63 7.93 -4.58
C ILE A 65 -2.23 9.33 -4.30
N PRO A 66 -1.55 10.45 -4.63
CA PRO A 66 -2.14 11.78 -4.50
C PRO A 66 -3.47 11.91 -5.23
N ALA A 67 -3.54 11.47 -6.49
CA ALA A 67 -4.77 11.57 -7.29
C ALA A 67 -5.93 10.71 -6.72
N LEU A 68 -5.63 9.53 -6.17
CA LEU A 68 -6.62 8.69 -5.49
C LEU A 68 -7.17 9.37 -4.24
N ARG A 69 -6.33 10.07 -3.47
CA ARG A 69 -6.77 10.83 -2.28
C ARG A 69 -7.70 11.98 -2.66
N GLU A 70 -7.43 12.66 -3.77
CA GLU A 70 -8.31 13.71 -4.31
C GLU A 70 -9.70 13.16 -4.69
N GLU A 71 -9.77 11.93 -5.18
CA GLU A 71 -11.00 11.20 -5.49
C GLU A 71 -11.67 10.56 -4.25
N GLY A 72 -11.17 10.86 -3.03
CA GLY A 72 -11.72 10.38 -1.76
C GLY A 72 -11.42 8.91 -1.47
N PHE A 73 -10.39 8.33 -2.09
CA PHE A 73 -9.87 7.03 -1.68
C PHE A 73 -8.92 7.15 -0.49
N HIS A 74 -8.87 6.09 0.30
CA HIS A 74 -7.91 5.90 1.36
C HIS A 74 -6.95 4.79 0.96
N ASP A 75 -5.70 5.16 0.66
CA ASP A 75 -4.62 4.22 0.45
C ASP A 75 -4.16 3.64 1.77
N LEU A 76 -4.02 2.31 1.80
CA LEU A 76 -3.22 1.65 2.85
C LEU A 76 -1.74 1.71 2.44
N PRO A 77 -0.81 1.53 3.41
CA PRO A 77 0.62 1.51 3.08
C PRO A 77 0.94 0.54 1.94
N VAL A 78 1.91 0.91 1.10
CA VAL A 78 2.33 0.07 -0.03
C VAL A 78 2.77 -1.30 0.47
N ILE A 79 2.12 -2.34 -0.02
CA ILE A 79 2.23 -3.72 0.45
C ILE A 79 3.34 -4.43 -0.32
N ARG A 80 4.23 -5.10 0.41
CA ARG A 80 5.23 -6.03 -0.13
C ARG A 80 4.87 -7.45 0.28
N VAL A 81 4.71 -8.36 -0.67
CA VAL A 81 4.26 -9.73 -0.40
C VAL A 81 5.40 -10.70 -0.05
N GLY A 82 6.65 -10.34 -0.34
CA GLY A 82 7.83 -11.15 -0.09
C GLY A 82 8.63 -10.82 1.16
N LEU A 83 8.11 -9.96 2.07
CA LEU A 83 8.84 -9.59 3.29
C LEU A 83 9.25 -10.84 4.10
N PRO A 84 10.46 -10.88 4.67
CA PRO A 84 10.89 -12.01 5.49
C PRO A 84 9.98 -12.11 6.72
N PRO A 85 9.68 -13.34 7.18
CA PRO A 85 8.93 -13.53 8.42
C PRO A 85 9.64 -12.79 9.56
N SER A 86 8.89 -12.03 10.36
CA SER A 86 9.50 -11.33 11.48
C SER A 86 10.13 -12.34 12.45
N ALA A 87 11.40 -12.15 12.79
CA ALA A 87 12.12 -13.04 13.71
C ALA A 87 11.50 -13.12 15.12
N LYS A 88 10.55 -12.23 15.42
CA LYS A 88 9.82 -12.17 16.70
C LYS A 88 8.59 -13.10 16.76
N ALA A 89 8.15 -13.64 15.62
CA ALA A 89 7.06 -14.61 15.61
C ALA A 89 7.57 -15.98 16.06
N LYS A 90 7.57 -16.25 17.37
CA LYS A 90 7.59 -17.63 17.84
C LYS A 90 6.29 -18.28 17.39
N PRO A 91 6.31 -19.39 16.62
CA PRO A 91 5.08 -20.11 16.30
C PRO A 91 4.51 -20.66 17.61
N ALA A 92 3.46 -20.03 18.12
CA ALA A 92 2.72 -20.47 19.30
C ALA A 92 1.75 -21.62 18.99
N ALA A 93 1.58 -21.97 17.71
CA ALA A 93 0.61 -22.94 17.22
C ALA A 93 1.26 -24.02 16.33
N GLU A 94 0.65 -25.20 16.29
CA GLU A 94 0.99 -26.33 15.41
C GLU A 94 0.92 -25.97 13.93
N VAL A 95 0.13 -24.95 13.58
CA VAL A 95 -0.01 -24.43 12.21
C VAL A 95 1.01 -23.32 11.98
N ARG A 96 1.95 -23.55 11.05
CA ARG A 96 2.84 -22.50 10.58
C ARG A 96 2.01 -21.41 9.87
N PRO A 97 2.11 -20.14 10.28
CA PRO A 97 1.38 -19.07 9.63
C PRO A 97 1.85 -18.90 8.17
N ASN A 98 0.91 -18.54 7.30
CA ASN A 98 1.19 -18.33 5.89
C ASN A 98 2.10 -17.11 5.71
N ARG A 99 3.29 -17.32 5.15
CA ARG A 99 4.31 -16.27 4.99
C ARG A 99 3.80 -15.04 4.24
N TYR A 100 2.99 -15.22 3.20
CA TYR A 100 2.52 -14.12 2.35
C TYR A 100 1.48 -13.28 3.08
N VAL A 101 0.58 -13.96 3.80
CA VAL A 101 -0.38 -13.28 4.70
C VAL A 101 0.39 -12.48 5.74
N GLN A 102 1.41 -13.06 6.37
CA GLN A 102 2.24 -12.33 7.34
C GLN A 102 2.95 -11.12 6.74
N SER A 103 3.51 -11.23 5.53
CA SER A 103 4.16 -10.10 4.85
C SER A 103 3.18 -8.96 4.58
N VAL A 104 1.94 -9.28 4.15
CA VAL A 104 0.89 -8.27 3.98
C VAL A 104 0.50 -7.63 5.30
N LEU A 105 0.20 -8.43 6.33
CA LEU A 105 -0.17 -7.92 7.65
C LEU A 105 0.93 -7.02 8.25
N ALA A 106 2.19 -7.40 8.09
CA ALA A 106 3.34 -6.59 8.51
C ALA A 106 3.45 -5.27 7.75
N SER A 107 2.97 -5.20 6.50
CA SER A 107 2.93 -3.97 5.71
C SER A 107 1.77 -3.05 6.12
N LEU A 108 0.68 -3.60 6.67
CA LEU A 108 -0.52 -2.86 7.05
C LEU A 108 -0.43 -2.12 8.39
N THR A 109 0.74 -2.13 9.06
CA THR A 109 0.92 -1.35 10.28
C THR A 109 0.84 0.14 9.95
N VAL A 110 -0.23 0.80 10.41
CA VAL A 110 -0.38 2.25 10.27
C VAL A 110 0.70 2.92 11.08
N GLN A 111 1.58 3.65 10.40
CA GLN A 111 2.45 4.60 11.08
C GLN A 111 1.56 5.71 11.67
N PRO A 112 1.77 6.10 12.93
CA PRO A 112 1.08 7.26 13.50
C PRO A 112 1.31 8.48 12.61
N PRO A 113 0.41 9.48 12.63
CA PRO A 113 0.67 10.78 12.05
C PRO A 113 2.05 11.30 12.50
N GLU A 114 2.82 11.88 11.58
CA GLU A 114 4.12 12.45 11.93
C GLU A 114 3.96 13.47 13.08
N GLY A 115 4.65 13.21 14.21
CA GLY A 115 4.63 14.10 15.37
C GLY A 115 3.85 13.60 16.60
N THR A 116 3.17 12.46 16.55
CA THR A 116 2.58 11.82 17.74
C THR A 116 3.51 10.75 18.30
N ASP A 117 3.80 10.80 19.61
CA ASP A 117 4.58 9.81 20.38
C ASP A 117 3.78 8.51 20.63
N GLU A 118 2.79 8.23 19.79
CA GLU A 118 1.91 7.07 19.88
C GLU A 118 2.59 5.89 19.19
N ARG A 119 2.66 4.75 19.88
CA ARG A 119 3.11 3.50 19.24
C ARG A 119 2.12 3.15 18.15
N ALA A 120 2.62 2.85 16.94
CA ALA A 120 1.82 2.25 15.88
C ALA A 120 0.94 1.15 16.47
N VAL A 121 -0.37 1.36 16.49
CA VAL A 121 -1.30 0.35 16.98
C VAL A 121 -1.30 -0.76 15.92
N PRO A 122 -0.90 -1.99 16.26
CA PRO A 122 -0.98 -3.08 15.30
C PRO A 122 -2.45 -3.24 14.91
N LEU A 123 -2.78 -3.00 13.64
CA LEU A 123 -4.11 -3.29 13.11
C LEU A 123 -4.31 -4.80 12.87
N THR A 124 -3.35 -5.62 13.33
CA THR A 124 -3.22 -7.05 13.06
C THR A 124 -2.81 -7.79 14.33
N ASP A 125 -3.51 -8.87 14.63
CA ASP A 125 -3.19 -9.84 15.66
C ASP A 125 -2.36 -11.00 15.08
N PRO A 126 -1.50 -11.65 15.88
CA PRO A 126 -0.79 -12.85 15.45
C PRO A 126 -1.77 -13.96 15.03
N GLY A 127 -1.72 -14.34 13.75
CA GLY A 127 -2.58 -15.40 13.19
C GLY A 127 -3.82 -14.89 12.44
N ASP A 128 -3.97 -13.58 12.29
CA ASP A 128 -5.05 -13.03 11.50
C ASP A 128 -5.07 -13.52 10.05
N SER A 129 -6.29 -13.65 9.53
CA SER A 129 -6.54 -13.69 8.09
C SER A 129 -6.59 -12.26 7.53
N LEU A 130 -6.44 -12.10 6.21
CA LEU A 130 -6.42 -10.78 5.58
C LEU A 130 -7.72 -9.97 5.78
N GLU A 131 -8.88 -10.63 5.72
CA GLU A 131 -10.18 -9.95 5.78
C GLU A 131 -10.42 -9.24 7.14
N PRO A 132 -10.24 -9.89 8.30
CA PRO A 132 -10.35 -9.21 9.60
C PRO A 132 -9.43 -8.01 9.75
N ALA A 133 -8.19 -8.11 9.27
CA ALA A 133 -7.23 -7.01 9.30
C ALA A 133 -7.69 -5.81 8.48
N LEU A 134 -8.10 -6.03 7.23
CA LEU A 134 -8.60 -4.98 6.37
C LEU A 134 -9.89 -4.35 6.89
N ARG A 135 -10.75 -5.13 7.55
CA ARG A 135 -11.95 -4.62 8.21
C ARG A 135 -11.61 -3.67 9.36
N ARG A 136 -10.67 -4.05 10.23
CA ARG A 136 -10.20 -3.15 11.30
C ARG A 136 -9.59 -1.87 10.75
N CYS A 137 -8.83 -1.94 9.64
CA CYS A 137 -8.36 -0.73 8.95
C CYS A 137 -9.53 0.15 8.49
N ALA A 138 -10.55 -0.43 7.86
CA ALA A 138 -11.74 0.29 7.41
C ALA A 138 -12.50 0.94 8.57
N GLU A 139 -12.69 0.22 9.68
CA GLU A 139 -13.38 0.69 10.88
C GLU A 139 -12.62 1.84 11.56
N ALA A 140 -11.30 1.72 11.68
CA ALA A 140 -10.45 2.78 12.22
C ALA A 140 -10.56 4.07 11.40
N LEU A 141 -10.47 3.96 10.06
CA LEU A 141 -10.61 5.09 9.15
C LEU A 141 -12.02 5.70 9.17
N THR A 142 -13.06 4.87 9.29
CA THR A 142 -14.44 5.34 9.43
C THR A 142 -14.62 6.16 10.71
N SER A 143 -14.01 5.71 11.81
CA SER A 143 -14.13 6.35 13.13
C SER A 143 -13.38 7.68 13.22
N GLN A 144 -12.33 7.86 12.41
CA GLN A 144 -11.57 9.12 12.32
C GLN A 144 -12.18 10.14 11.33
N GLY A 145 -13.10 9.69 10.47
CA GLY A 145 -13.71 10.50 9.42
C GLY A 145 -15.11 11.02 9.75
N ASP A 146 -15.90 11.28 8.70
CA ASP A 146 -17.29 11.74 8.77
C ASP A 146 -18.31 10.61 9.04
N GLY A 147 -17.83 9.43 9.48
CA GLY A 147 -18.64 8.23 9.69
C GLY A 147 -19.05 7.50 8.41
N ARG A 148 -18.62 7.94 7.23
CA ARG A 148 -18.84 7.21 5.97
C ARG A 148 -17.77 6.13 5.80
N ARG A 149 -18.16 5.02 5.16
CA ARG A 149 -17.23 3.93 4.86
C ARG A 149 -16.17 4.41 3.87
N PRO A 150 -14.88 4.18 4.14
CA PRO A 150 -13.79 4.62 3.26
C PRO A 150 -13.80 3.82 1.96
N ARG A 151 -13.40 4.48 0.86
CA ARG A 151 -13.07 3.81 -0.40
C ARG A 151 -11.62 3.33 -0.31
N LEU A 152 -11.40 2.11 0.17
CA LEU A 152 -10.05 1.58 0.36
C LEU A 152 -9.40 1.19 -0.97
N VAL A 153 -8.11 1.48 -1.10
CA VAL A 153 -7.27 0.98 -2.20
C VAL A 153 -6.04 0.27 -1.63
N LEU A 154 -5.80 -0.94 -2.14
CA LEU A 154 -4.66 -1.78 -1.79
C LEU A 154 -3.64 -1.71 -2.92
N ILE A 155 -2.41 -1.33 -2.59
CA ILE A 155 -1.33 -1.20 -3.55
C ILE A 155 -0.28 -2.24 -3.21
N PHE A 156 -0.12 -3.24 -4.08
CA PHE A 156 0.96 -4.22 -3.99
C PHE A 156 2.10 -3.78 -4.90
N ASP A 157 3.26 -3.48 -4.34
CA ASP A 157 4.48 -3.26 -5.11
C ASP A 157 5.34 -4.52 -5.07
N GLN A 158 5.92 -4.88 -6.22
CA GLN A 158 6.64 -6.14 -6.44
C GLN A 158 5.78 -7.39 -6.15
N PHE A 159 4.54 -7.42 -6.64
CA PHE A 159 3.64 -8.56 -6.44
C PHE A 159 4.22 -9.88 -6.98
N GLU A 160 5.09 -9.83 -7.99
CA GLU A 160 5.78 -10.98 -8.55
C GLU A 160 6.62 -11.77 -7.54
N GLU A 161 6.94 -11.20 -6.37
CA GLU A 161 7.59 -11.91 -5.26
C GLU A 161 6.79 -13.15 -4.83
N ILE A 162 5.46 -13.15 -4.99
CA ILE A 162 4.61 -14.34 -4.76
C ILE A 162 5.08 -15.55 -5.59
N LEU A 163 5.71 -15.32 -6.74
CA LEU A 163 6.20 -16.36 -7.64
C LEU A 163 7.63 -16.78 -7.29
N THR A 164 8.46 -15.85 -6.82
CA THR A 164 9.91 -16.05 -6.70
C THR A 164 10.38 -16.38 -5.29
N THR A 165 9.72 -15.90 -4.22
CA THR A 165 10.28 -16.03 -2.87
C THR A 165 10.21 -17.44 -2.27
N ASP A 166 9.21 -18.23 -2.67
CA ASP A 166 9.20 -19.69 -2.49
C ASP A 166 8.45 -20.27 -3.70
N PRO A 167 9.18 -20.66 -4.77
CA PRO A 167 8.55 -21.08 -6.01
C PRO A 167 7.66 -22.33 -5.85
N THR A 168 8.01 -23.21 -4.92
CA THR A 168 7.44 -24.55 -4.76
C THR A 168 6.25 -24.63 -3.80
N ASP A 169 6.12 -23.67 -2.87
CA ASP A 169 5.02 -23.64 -1.89
C ASP A 169 3.69 -23.18 -2.52
N ARG A 170 3.12 -24.03 -3.38
CA ARG A 170 1.82 -23.79 -4.03
C ARG A 170 0.67 -23.75 -3.02
N ALA A 171 0.79 -24.49 -1.92
CA ALA A 171 -0.25 -24.56 -0.90
C ALA A 171 -0.40 -23.21 -0.18
N ALA A 172 0.70 -22.60 0.26
CA ALA A 172 0.64 -21.27 0.87
C ALA A 172 0.16 -20.20 -0.13
N LYS A 173 0.56 -20.28 -1.41
CA LYS A 173 0.05 -19.35 -2.43
C LYS A 173 -1.47 -19.46 -2.57
N GLY A 174 -2.00 -20.68 -2.66
CA GLY A 174 -3.44 -20.93 -2.73
C GLY A 174 -4.20 -20.30 -1.57
N VAL A 175 -3.77 -20.59 -0.33
CA VAL A 175 -4.38 -20.01 0.89
C VAL A 175 -4.33 -18.48 0.88
N PHE A 176 -3.22 -17.88 0.44
CA PHE A 176 -3.11 -16.43 0.33
C PHE A 176 -4.11 -15.84 -0.67
N PHE A 177 -4.20 -16.41 -1.88
CA PHE A 177 -5.13 -15.94 -2.91
C PHE A 177 -6.59 -16.16 -2.51
N ASP A 178 -6.91 -17.24 -1.81
CA ASP A 178 -8.25 -17.48 -1.27
C ASP A 178 -8.65 -16.41 -0.25
N GLN A 179 -7.74 -16.07 0.67
CA GLN A 179 -7.98 -14.98 1.64
C GLN A 179 -8.09 -13.62 0.97
N LEU A 180 -7.21 -13.31 0.02
CA LEU A 180 -7.26 -12.05 -0.73
C LEU A 180 -8.57 -11.95 -1.54
N GLY A 181 -8.98 -13.03 -2.20
CA GLY A 181 -10.22 -13.12 -2.92
C GLY A 181 -11.44 -12.96 -2.02
N ALA A 182 -11.43 -13.56 -0.83
CA ALA A 182 -12.49 -13.40 0.17
C ALA A 182 -12.60 -11.94 0.65
N ALA A 183 -11.47 -11.29 0.96
CA ALA A 183 -11.43 -9.89 1.33
C ALA A 183 -11.95 -8.99 0.20
N LEU A 184 -11.49 -9.21 -1.03
CA LEU A 184 -11.94 -8.45 -2.20
C LEU A 184 -13.43 -8.65 -2.47
N LYS A 185 -14.03 -9.80 -2.16
CA LYS A 185 -15.48 -10.04 -2.35
C LYS A 185 -16.34 -9.47 -1.23
N ASN A 186 -15.77 -9.14 -0.07
CA ASN A 186 -16.55 -8.70 1.08
C ASN A 186 -17.22 -7.33 0.81
N PRO A 187 -18.56 -7.21 0.83
CA PRO A 187 -19.25 -5.93 0.68
C PRO A 187 -18.91 -4.93 1.77
N ALA A 188 -18.51 -5.40 2.95
CA ALA A 188 -18.15 -4.53 4.06
C ALA A 188 -16.88 -3.70 3.78
N LEU A 189 -15.99 -4.21 2.92
CA LEU A 189 -14.76 -3.55 2.48
C LEU A 189 -14.97 -2.74 1.19
N GLN A 190 -16.18 -2.78 0.62
CA GLN A 190 -16.51 -2.04 -0.59
C GLN A 190 -17.10 -0.69 -0.22
N GLY A 191 -16.37 0.39 -0.51
CA GLY A 191 -16.95 1.72 -0.55
C GLY A 191 -18.14 1.76 -1.52
N ARG A 192 -19.16 2.57 -1.23
CA ARG A 192 -20.33 2.72 -2.12
C ARG A 192 -19.85 3.12 -3.52
N ARG A 193 -20.29 2.40 -4.56
CA ARG A 193 -20.11 2.85 -5.94
C ARG A 193 -20.91 4.16 -6.11
N ILE A 194 -20.27 5.15 -6.72
CA ILE A 194 -20.88 6.43 -7.13
C ILE A 194 -21.91 6.13 -8.23
#